data_AF-A0A8H7G4J0-F1
#
_entry.id   AF-A0A8H7G4J0-F1
#
_cell.length_a   1.000
_cell.length_b   1.000
_cell.length_c   1.000
_cell.angle_alpha   90.00
_cell.angle_beta   90.00
_cell.angle_gamma   90.00
#
_symmetry.space_group_name_H-M   'P 1'
#
loop_
_entity.id
_entity.type
_entity.pdbx_description
1 polymer ?
#
loop_
_entity_poly.entity_id
_entity_poly.type
_entity_poly.pdbx_seq_one_letter_code
_entity_poly.pdbx_strand_id
1 'polypeptide(L)'
;MPRRPRTIPGPSRLSGFLKDLTRAPRLVLSEDVTRLKMAYKFKGGDFAAKYFVKEELPRIRYANPALTIEVDKLNPSNPKQKAQESSITLEFANRPAQTIPITHARSTGLLTDLMSLGGSSAWSEWAKQRTAKGEPILPEPEVQSELKASPTTLLSKKQPWRVRAPQAAAAKDAATKGKSASAAGGKKEKGKGDIKQLLGVADASVAPAPSL
;
A
#
# COMPACT_ATOMS: atom_id res chain seq x y z
N MET A 1 9.56 -54.37 22.10
CA MET A 1 9.09 -52.98 22.34
C MET A 1 8.54 -52.40 21.03
N PRO A 2 7.26 -51.97 20.97
CA PRO A 2 6.69 -51.36 19.78
C PRO A 2 7.32 -49.98 19.52
N ARG A 3 7.86 -49.76 18.31
CA ARG A 3 8.42 -48.47 17.90
C ARG A 3 7.27 -47.55 17.48
N ARG A 4 7.23 -46.33 18.01
CA ARG A 4 6.27 -45.31 17.56
C ARG A 4 6.51 -45.03 16.07
N PRO A 5 5.49 -45.10 15.20
CA PRO A 5 5.66 -44.77 13.79
C PRO A 5 6.07 -43.29 13.68
N ARG A 6 7.11 -43.01 12.89
CA ARG A 6 7.51 -41.63 12.60
C ARG A 6 6.39 -40.97 11.79
N THR A 7 5.75 -39.94 12.35
CA THR A 7 4.75 -39.13 11.66
C THR A 7 5.37 -38.57 10.40
N ILE A 8 4.76 -38.86 9.25
CA ILE A 8 5.16 -38.24 7.98
C ILE A 8 4.94 -36.74 8.16
N PRO A 9 5.99 -35.90 8.08
CA PRO A 9 5.82 -34.47 8.22
C PRO A 9 4.83 -34.01 7.16
N GLY A 10 3.81 -33.27 7.60
CA GLY A 10 2.81 -32.67 6.70
C GLY A 10 3.48 -31.78 5.64
N PRO A 11 2.70 -31.31 4.64
CA PRO A 11 3.23 -30.49 3.56
C PRO A 11 4.09 -29.35 4.12
N SER A 12 5.30 -29.20 3.60
CA SER A 12 6.22 -28.17 4.05
C SER A 12 5.62 -26.78 3.82
N ARG A 13 5.98 -25.80 4.65
CA ARG A 13 5.53 -24.40 4.45
C ARG A 13 5.86 -23.89 3.05
N LEU A 14 7.02 -24.27 2.51
CA LEU A 14 7.45 -23.95 1.15
C LEU A 14 6.52 -24.53 0.10
N SER A 15 6.04 -25.77 0.28
CA SER A 15 5.05 -26.35 -0.63
C SER A 15 3.73 -25.58 -0.63
N GLY A 16 3.34 -24.97 0.50
CA GLY A 16 2.20 -24.05 0.58
C GLY A 16 2.43 -22.79 -0.27
N PHE A 17 3.56 -22.10 -0.07
CA PHE A 17 3.88 -20.91 -0.85
C PHE A 17 3.98 -21.17 -2.36
N LEU A 18 4.53 -22.31 -2.76
CA LEU A 18 4.58 -22.68 -4.18
C LEU A 18 3.20 -22.90 -4.77
N LYS A 19 2.26 -23.50 -4.02
CA LYS A 19 0.86 -23.63 -4.46
C LYS A 19 0.21 -22.28 -4.66
N ASP A 20 0.45 -21.32 -3.76
CA ASP A 20 -0.08 -19.97 -3.88
C ASP A 20 0.52 -19.20 -5.07
N LEU A 21 1.85 -19.29 -5.25
CA LEU A 21 2.58 -18.64 -6.35
C LEU A 21 2.21 -19.20 -7.73
N THR A 22 1.95 -20.51 -7.82
CA THR A 22 1.60 -21.21 -9.07
C THR A 22 0.09 -21.37 -9.30
N ARG A 23 -0.74 -20.77 -8.43
CA ARG A 23 -2.20 -20.77 -8.56
C ARG A 23 -2.63 -20.21 -9.92
N ALA A 24 -3.61 -20.84 -10.54
CA ALA A 24 -4.21 -20.34 -11.78
C ALA A 24 -5.08 -19.08 -11.53
N PRO A 25 -5.08 -18.09 -12.43
CA PRO A 25 -4.32 -18.00 -13.69
C PRO A 25 -2.84 -17.66 -13.49
N ARG A 26 -1.98 -18.09 -14.43
CA ARG A 26 -0.57 -17.68 -14.47
C ARG A 26 -0.45 -16.24 -14.95
N LEU A 27 0.08 -15.36 -14.11
CA LEU A 27 0.16 -13.92 -14.35
C LEU A 27 1.40 -13.55 -15.17
N VAL A 28 1.47 -14.04 -16.41
CA VAL A 28 2.58 -13.75 -17.34
C VAL A 28 2.26 -12.47 -18.09
N LEU A 29 3.13 -11.47 -17.97
CA LEU A 29 3.03 -10.20 -18.69
C LEU A 29 3.64 -10.33 -20.08
N SER A 30 3.29 -9.41 -20.98
CA SER A 30 3.94 -9.31 -22.29
C SER A 30 5.43 -9.01 -22.12
N GLU A 31 6.27 -9.54 -23.02
CA GLU A 31 7.72 -9.31 -23.01
C GLU A 31 8.10 -7.83 -23.19
N ASP A 32 7.19 -7.03 -23.77
CA ASP A 32 7.34 -5.59 -23.92
C ASP A 32 7.34 -4.85 -22.57
N VAL A 33 6.81 -5.42 -21.48
CA VAL A 33 6.72 -4.76 -20.17
C VAL A 33 8.05 -4.87 -19.44
N THR A 34 8.70 -3.73 -19.21
CA THR A 34 10.04 -3.70 -18.58
C THR A 34 9.97 -3.35 -17.10
N ARG A 35 9.10 -2.40 -16.73
CA ARG A 35 8.95 -1.94 -15.35
C ARG A 35 7.49 -1.81 -14.95
N LEU A 36 7.22 -2.20 -13.71
CA LEU A 36 5.93 -2.03 -13.03
C LEU A 36 6.17 -1.15 -11.80
N LYS A 37 5.65 0.07 -11.82
CA LYS A 37 5.70 1.01 -10.70
C LYS A 37 4.33 1.11 -10.06
N MET A 38 4.26 1.04 -8.74
CA MET A 38 3.01 1.15 -8.02
C MET A 38 3.16 2.11 -6.85
N ALA A 39 2.36 3.16 -6.84
CA ALA A 39 2.26 4.09 -5.74
C ALA A 39 0.90 3.94 -5.05
N TYR A 40 0.87 3.78 -3.73
CA TYR A 40 -0.39 3.66 -2.99
C TYR A 40 -0.31 4.22 -1.57
N LYS A 41 -1.45 4.64 -1.01
CA LYS A 41 -1.52 5.20 0.34
C LYS A 41 -1.49 4.08 1.36
N PHE A 42 -0.44 4.05 2.19
CA PHE A 42 -0.29 3.02 3.21
C PHE A 42 -1.31 3.17 4.34
N LYS A 43 -1.67 4.40 4.70
CA LYS A 43 -2.72 4.71 5.69
C LYS A 43 -3.88 5.41 4.99
N GLY A 44 -5.11 5.02 5.31
CA GLY A 44 -6.31 5.79 4.93
C GLY A 44 -6.85 5.62 3.51
N GLY A 45 -7.01 4.39 2.99
CA GLY A 45 -7.97 4.18 1.89
C GLY A 45 -7.75 2.97 0.99
N ASP A 46 -6.51 2.68 0.60
CA ASP A 46 -6.29 1.77 -0.54
C ASP A 46 -6.11 0.32 -0.09
N PHE A 47 -7.21 -0.31 0.33
CA PHE A 47 -7.18 -1.74 0.67
C PHE A 47 -6.88 -2.61 -0.55
N ALA A 48 -7.48 -2.31 -1.70
CA ALA A 48 -7.23 -3.03 -2.95
C ALA A 48 -5.74 -3.07 -3.29
N ALA A 49 -5.05 -1.92 -3.20
CA ALA A 49 -3.62 -1.82 -3.41
C ALA A 49 -2.81 -2.67 -2.43
N LYS A 50 -3.17 -2.65 -1.15
CA LYS A 50 -2.48 -3.46 -0.12
C LYS A 50 -2.60 -4.95 -0.38
N TYR A 51 -3.81 -5.42 -0.67
CA TYR A 51 -4.06 -6.82 -1.01
C TYR A 51 -3.34 -7.20 -2.30
N PHE A 52 -3.36 -6.32 -3.31
CA PHE A 52 -2.63 -6.53 -4.55
C PHE A 52 -1.12 -6.72 -4.31
N VAL A 53 -0.49 -5.85 -3.52
CA VAL A 53 0.94 -5.95 -3.17
C VAL A 53 1.23 -7.23 -2.37
N LYS A 54 0.31 -7.65 -1.50
CA LYS A 54 0.50 -8.83 -0.64
C LYS A 54 0.30 -10.15 -1.38
N GLU A 55 -0.72 -10.24 -2.23
CA GLU A 55 -1.19 -11.49 -2.82
C GLU A 55 -0.79 -11.66 -4.28
N GLU A 56 -0.95 -10.61 -5.09
CA GLU A 56 -0.78 -10.71 -6.55
C GLU A 56 0.64 -10.37 -7.00
N LEU A 57 1.28 -9.39 -6.37
CA LEU A 57 2.60 -8.93 -6.74
C LEU A 57 3.68 -10.04 -6.62
N PRO A 58 3.71 -10.88 -5.56
CA PRO A 58 4.61 -12.02 -5.50
C PRO A 58 4.38 -13.03 -6.64
N ARG A 59 3.12 -13.24 -7.04
CA ARG A 59 2.75 -14.13 -8.15
C ARG A 59 3.26 -13.59 -9.49
N ILE A 60 3.07 -12.28 -9.72
CA ILE A 60 3.57 -11.59 -10.92
C ILE A 60 5.10 -11.68 -10.97
N ARG A 61 5.80 -11.42 -9.85
CA ARG A 61 7.26 -11.51 -9.79
C ARG A 61 7.77 -12.94 -10.04
N TYR A 62 7.05 -13.94 -9.53
CA TYR A 62 7.40 -15.35 -9.73
C TYR A 62 7.25 -15.76 -11.19
N ALA A 63 6.19 -15.29 -11.87
CA ALA A 63 5.96 -15.57 -13.28
C ALA A 63 6.89 -14.77 -14.21
N ASN A 64 7.32 -13.57 -13.82
CA ASN A 64 8.10 -12.65 -14.64
C ASN A 64 9.38 -12.19 -13.89
N PRO A 65 10.44 -13.02 -13.84
CA PRO A 65 11.64 -12.70 -13.08
C PRO A 65 12.44 -11.51 -13.65
N ALA A 66 12.32 -11.24 -14.96
CA ALA A 66 13.00 -10.15 -15.64
C ALA A 66 12.37 -8.76 -15.38
N LEU A 67 11.12 -8.72 -14.92
CA LEU A 67 10.36 -7.49 -14.71
C LEU A 67 10.90 -6.71 -13.50
N THR A 68 11.22 -5.43 -13.65
CA THR A 68 11.57 -4.57 -12.50
C THR A 68 10.29 -4.09 -11.83
N ILE A 69 10.13 -4.36 -10.52
CA ILE A 69 8.94 -3.95 -9.77
C ILE A 69 9.34 -2.99 -8.66
N GLU A 70 8.73 -1.80 -8.66
CA GLU A 70 8.94 -0.75 -7.67
C GLU A 70 7.63 -0.42 -6.98
N VAL A 71 7.66 -0.35 -5.64
CA VAL A 71 6.46 -0.13 -4.82
C VAL A 71 6.69 1.03 -3.87
N ASP A 72 6.02 2.14 -4.15
CA ASP A 72 6.06 3.36 -3.37
C ASP A 72 4.90 3.43 -2.38
N LYS A 73 5.26 3.37 -1.10
CA LYS A 73 4.30 3.49 0.01
C LYS A 73 4.15 4.96 0.38
N LEU A 74 3.06 5.57 -0.07
CA LEU A 74 2.76 6.97 0.20
C LEU A 74 2.24 7.12 1.65
N ASN A 75 2.88 8.01 2.41
CA ASN A 75 2.44 8.36 3.75
C ASN A 75 1.57 9.62 3.68
N PRO A 76 0.25 9.55 4.00
CA PRO A 76 -0.62 10.72 3.93
C PRO A 76 -0.27 11.82 4.95
N SER A 77 0.59 11.53 5.93
CA SER A 77 1.08 12.53 6.88
C SER A 77 2.03 13.55 6.23
N ASN A 78 2.65 13.19 5.10
CA ASN A 78 3.54 14.09 4.37
C ASN A 78 2.71 14.93 3.38
N PRO A 79 2.73 16.27 3.43
CA PRO A 79 1.89 17.11 2.59
C PRO A 79 2.17 16.91 1.09
N LYS A 80 3.44 16.68 0.71
CA LYS A 80 3.83 16.40 -0.68
C LYS A 80 3.24 15.09 -1.22
N GLN A 81 3.19 14.05 -0.39
CA GLN A 81 2.68 12.71 -0.78
C GLN A 81 1.16 12.60 -0.60
N LYS A 82 0.55 13.46 0.22
CA LYS A 82 -0.90 13.48 0.44
C LYS A 82 -1.69 13.78 -0.83
N ALA A 83 -1.16 14.68 -1.67
CA ALA A 83 -1.75 15.06 -2.94
C ALA A 83 -1.57 14.00 -4.05
N GLN A 84 -0.65 13.05 -3.85
CA GLN A 84 -0.38 12.03 -4.86
C GLN A 84 -1.50 10.98 -4.86
N GLU A 85 -1.98 10.70 -6.06
CA GLU A 85 -3.00 9.68 -6.30
C GLU A 85 -2.37 8.29 -6.40
N SER A 86 -3.11 7.32 -5.89
CA SER A 86 -2.70 5.93 -5.92
C SER A 86 -2.85 5.39 -7.34
N SER A 87 -1.76 4.93 -7.92
CA SER A 87 -1.68 4.60 -9.34
C SER A 87 -0.69 3.47 -9.58
N ILE A 88 -0.91 2.73 -10.67
CA ILE A 88 -0.02 1.69 -11.18
C ILE A 88 0.44 2.15 -12.56
N THR A 89 1.74 2.26 -12.77
CA THR A 89 2.34 2.62 -14.05
C THR A 89 3.09 1.43 -14.63
N LEU A 90 2.73 1.06 -15.86
CA LEU A 90 3.41 0.07 -16.67
C LEU A 90 4.32 0.79 -17.67
N GLU A 91 5.61 0.53 -17.62
CA GLU A 91 6.58 1.02 -18.61
C GLU A 91 6.87 -0.09 -19.62
N PHE A 92 6.63 0.22 -20.89
CA PHE A 92 6.87 -0.68 -22.01
C PHE A 92 8.17 -0.28 -22.73
N ALA A 93 8.85 -1.24 -23.34
CA ALA A 93 10.01 -0.98 -24.18
C ALA A 93 9.63 -0.23 -25.47
N ASN A 94 8.51 -0.63 -26.08
CA ASN A 94 8.09 -0.21 -27.42
C ASN A 94 6.86 0.71 -27.44
N ARG A 95 6.31 1.06 -26.27
CA ARG A 95 5.04 1.79 -26.13
C ARG A 95 5.15 2.85 -25.02
N PRO A 96 4.33 3.92 -25.07
CA PRO A 96 4.27 4.88 -23.98
C PRO A 96 3.84 4.20 -22.68
N ALA A 97 4.36 4.71 -21.56
CA ALA A 97 3.96 4.24 -20.25
C ALA A 97 2.46 4.44 -20.03
N GLN A 98 1.80 3.43 -19.48
CA GLN A 98 0.38 3.48 -19.18
C GLN A 98 0.17 3.54 -17.68
N THR A 99 -0.68 4.47 -17.24
CA THR A 99 -0.99 4.67 -15.82
C THR A 99 -2.43 4.29 -15.56
N ILE A 100 -2.64 3.39 -14.62
CA ILE A 100 -3.94 2.89 -14.15
C ILE A 100 -4.20 3.53 -12.79
N PRO A 101 -5.23 4.38 -12.63
CA PRO A 101 -5.61 4.89 -11.33
C PRO A 101 -6.20 3.75 -10.49
N ILE A 102 -5.86 3.70 -9.19
CA ILE A 102 -6.39 2.70 -8.27
C ILE A 102 -7.78 3.15 -7.82
N THR A 103 -8.78 2.86 -8.64
CA THR A 103 -10.20 3.18 -8.38
C THR A 103 -10.98 2.02 -7.78
N HIS A 104 -10.46 0.79 -7.92
CA HIS A 104 -11.18 -0.42 -7.55
C HIS A 104 -11.25 -0.63 -6.04
N ALA A 105 -12.40 -1.14 -5.59
CA ALA A 105 -12.58 -1.60 -4.21
C ALA A 105 -11.80 -2.90 -3.90
N ARG A 106 -11.48 -3.71 -4.92
CA ARG A 106 -10.85 -5.04 -4.77
C ARG A 106 -9.57 -5.17 -5.60
N SER A 107 -8.63 -5.99 -5.11
CA SER A 107 -7.36 -6.31 -5.81
C SER A 107 -7.58 -7.08 -7.12
N THR A 108 -8.62 -7.90 -7.21
CA THR A 108 -8.96 -8.67 -8.41
C THR A 108 -9.28 -7.77 -9.59
N GLY A 109 -10.01 -6.66 -9.39
CA GLY A 109 -10.30 -5.68 -10.43
C GLY A 109 -9.04 -4.97 -10.95
N LEU A 110 -8.11 -4.61 -10.04
CA LEU A 110 -6.81 -4.07 -10.45
C LEU A 110 -6.00 -5.06 -11.27
N LEU A 111 -6.05 -6.35 -10.89
CA LEU A 111 -5.35 -7.39 -11.61
C LEU A 111 -5.93 -7.61 -13.00
N THR A 112 -7.26 -7.62 -13.16
CA THR A 112 -7.88 -7.74 -14.49
C THR A 112 -7.50 -6.58 -15.40
N ASP A 113 -7.48 -5.36 -14.88
CA ASP A 113 -7.13 -4.18 -15.66
C ASP A 113 -5.65 -4.20 -16.07
N LEU A 114 -4.77 -4.54 -15.14
CA LEU A 114 -3.34 -4.69 -15.42
C LEU A 114 -3.09 -5.77 -16.47
N MET A 115 -3.72 -6.93 -16.34
CA MET A 115 -3.56 -8.03 -17.28
C MET A 115 -4.26 -7.76 -18.62
N SER A 116 -5.29 -6.92 -18.65
CA SER A 116 -5.91 -6.46 -19.90
C SER A 116 -4.96 -5.57 -20.71
N LEU A 117 -4.17 -4.73 -20.03
CA LEU A 117 -3.25 -3.77 -20.66
C LEU A 117 -1.88 -4.37 -20.99
N GLY A 118 -1.35 -5.23 -20.11
CA GLY A 118 0.01 -5.77 -20.21
C GLY A 118 0.10 -7.29 -20.09
N GLY A 119 -1.01 -8.03 -20.18
CA GLY A 119 -1.01 -9.48 -20.13
C GLY A 119 -0.56 -10.13 -21.44
N SER A 120 0.05 -11.31 -21.32
CA SER A 120 0.36 -12.16 -22.48
C SER A 120 -0.88 -12.78 -23.12
N SER A 121 -0.73 -13.40 -24.29
CA SER A 121 -1.81 -14.12 -24.99
C SER A 121 -2.49 -15.19 -24.14
N ALA A 122 -1.73 -15.84 -23.24
CA ALA A 122 -2.24 -16.84 -22.31
C ALA A 122 -3.34 -16.29 -21.39
N TRP A 123 -3.25 -15.01 -21.01
CA TRP A 123 -4.29 -14.35 -20.22
C TRP A 123 -5.58 -14.18 -21.03
N SER A 124 -5.48 -13.74 -22.28
CA SER A 124 -6.64 -13.57 -23.15
C SER A 124 -7.36 -14.90 -23.41
N GLU A 125 -6.61 -15.99 -23.60
CA GLU A 125 -7.18 -17.33 -23.73
C GLU A 125 -7.88 -17.78 -22.43
N TRP A 126 -7.25 -17.56 -21.28
CA TRP A 126 -7.86 -17.85 -19.99
C TRP A 126 -9.17 -17.09 -19.79
N ALA A 127 -9.18 -15.79 -20.08
CA ALA A 127 -10.37 -14.95 -19.98
C ALA A 127 -11.48 -15.48 -20.89
N LYS A 128 -11.17 -15.81 -22.16
CA LYS A 128 -12.12 -16.39 -23.12
C LYS A 128 -12.71 -17.72 -22.63
N GLN A 129 -11.86 -18.61 -22.10
CA GLN A 129 -12.30 -19.91 -21.57
C GLN A 129 -13.23 -19.75 -20.37
N ARG A 130 -12.95 -18.78 -19.49
CA ARG A 130 -13.80 -18.47 -18.33
C ARG A 130 -15.13 -17.86 -18.73
N THR A 131 -15.11 -16.88 -19.63
CA THR A 131 -16.34 -16.26 -20.14
C THR A 131 -17.21 -17.27 -20.89
N ALA A 132 -16.61 -18.18 -21.67
CA ALA A 132 -17.35 -19.25 -22.36
C ALA A 132 -18.03 -20.24 -21.39
N LYS A 133 -17.45 -20.43 -20.20
CA LYS A 133 -18.01 -21.25 -19.12
C LYS A 133 -19.01 -20.47 -18.24
N GLY A 134 -19.15 -19.16 -18.42
CA GLY A 134 -19.94 -18.29 -17.56
C GLY A 134 -19.35 -18.10 -16.15
N GLU A 135 -18.08 -18.42 -15.95
CA GLU A 135 -17.39 -18.30 -14.66
C GLU A 135 -16.67 -16.94 -14.51
N PRO A 136 -16.49 -16.42 -13.29
CA PRO A 136 -15.69 -15.22 -13.07
C PRO A 136 -14.24 -15.42 -13.54
N ILE A 137 -13.67 -14.39 -14.17
CA ILE A 137 -12.33 -14.42 -14.80
C ILE A 137 -11.25 -14.80 -13.78
N LEU A 138 -11.34 -14.22 -12.59
CA LEU A 138 -10.50 -14.57 -11.45
C LEU A 138 -11.33 -15.35 -10.43
N PRO A 139 -10.78 -16.45 -9.87
CA PRO A 139 -11.39 -17.09 -8.73
C PRO A 139 -11.32 -16.12 -7.56
N GLU A 140 -12.44 -15.45 -7.27
CA GLU A 140 -12.52 -14.60 -6.08
C GLU A 140 -12.13 -15.45 -4.87
N PRO A 141 -11.23 -14.97 -3.99
CA PRO A 141 -11.11 -15.61 -2.70
C PRO A 141 -12.50 -15.52 -2.09
N GLU A 142 -13.14 -16.69 -1.88
CA GLU A 142 -14.38 -16.75 -1.13
C GLU A 142 -14.13 -15.99 0.15
N VAL A 143 -14.68 -14.78 0.22
CA VAL A 143 -14.75 -14.06 1.47
C VAL A 143 -15.52 -15.04 2.32
N GLN A 144 -14.87 -15.61 3.33
CA GLN A 144 -15.56 -16.36 4.37
C GLN A 144 -16.50 -15.34 5.02
N SER A 145 -17.65 -15.10 4.38
CA SER A 145 -18.84 -14.56 4.97
C SER A 145 -19.47 -15.65 5.83
N GLU A 146 -18.64 -16.40 6.56
CA GLU A 146 -19.01 -16.71 7.91
C GLU A 146 -18.98 -15.37 8.63
N LEU A 147 -20.15 -14.71 8.58
CA LEU A 147 -20.79 -14.29 9.82
C LEU A 147 -20.62 -15.47 10.80
N LYS A 148 -19.46 -15.54 11.45
CA LYS A 148 -19.39 -15.98 12.82
C LYS A 148 -20.26 -14.94 13.52
N ALA A 149 -21.56 -15.19 13.50
CA ALA A 149 -22.45 -14.85 14.57
C ALA A 149 -21.70 -15.35 15.79
N SER A 150 -20.89 -14.47 16.38
CA SER A 150 -20.37 -14.66 17.71
C SER A 150 -21.61 -15.02 18.51
N PRO A 151 -21.72 -16.25 19.04
CA PRO A 151 -22.80 -16.49 19.96
C PRO A 151 -22.57 -15.44 21.06
N THR A 152 -23.55 -14.55 21.21
CA THR A 152 -23.72 -13.71 22.39
C THR A 152 -23.99 -14.66 23.53
N THR A 153 -22.97 -15.41 23.95
CA THR A 153 -22.97 -16.17 25.17
C THR A 153 -22.63 -15.17 26.24
N LEU A 154 -23.67 -14.74 26.94
CA LEU A 154 -23.61 -14.14 28.26
C LEU A 154 -22.66 -14.95 29.15
N LEU A 155 -21.39 -14.57 29.19
CA LEU A 155 -20.43 -15.07 30.17
C LEU A 155 -20.02 -13.93 31.11
N SER A 156 -21.01 -13.53 31.90
CA SER A 156 -20.77 -13.05 33.24
C SER A 156 -20.05 -14.16 34.02
N LYS A 157 -18.78 -13.91 34.38
CA LYS A 157 -18.18 -14.19 35.70
C LYS A 157 -16.66 -13.96 35.68
N LYS A 158 -16.25 -12.89 36.38
CA LYS A 158 -15.05 -12.77 37.23
C LYS A 158 -13.72 -13.34 36.69
N GLN A 159 -12.84 -12.46 36.22
CA GLN A 159 -11.39 -12.67 36.21
C GLN A 159 -10.75 -11.68 37.22
N PRO A 160 -10.43 -12.09 38.47
CA PRO A 160 -9.73 -11.25 39.43
C PRO A 160 -8.23 -11.55 39.39
N TRP A 161 -7.49 -10.98 38.43
CA TRP A 161 -6.02 -11.01 38.49
C TRP A 161 -5.33 -9.69 38.09
N ARG A 162 -6.08 -8.57 38.03
CA ARG A 162 -5.43 -7.26 38.18
C ARG A 162 -5.05 -7.06 39.64
N VAL A 163 -3.84 -7.48 40.00
CA VAL A 163 -3.13 -6.96 41.17
C VAL A 163 -2.97 -5.46 40.96
N ARG A 164 -3.76 -4.65 41.68
CA ARG A 164 -3.53 -3.20 41.78
C ARG A 164 -2.25 -3.00 42.59
N ALA A 165 -1.29 -2.29 41.99
CA ALA A 165 -0.15 -1.75 42.74
C ALA A 165 -0.69 -0.82 43.86
N PRO A 166 -0.17 -0.91 45.09
CA PRO A 166 -0.55 0.03 46.13
C PRO A 166 0.02 1.41 45.81
N GLN A 167 -0.86 2.37 45.54
CA GLN A 167 -0.56 3.79 45.78
C GLN A 167 -0.51 3.99 47.29
N ALA A 168 0.67 3.80 47.87
CA ALA A 168 0.98 4.26 49.21
C ALA A 168 1.52 5.69 49.12
N ALA A 169 0.77 6.59 49.76
CA ALA A 169 1.06 7.94 50.18
C ALA A 169 2.55 8.34 50.32
N ALA A 170 2.89 9.47 49.70
CA ALA A 170 3.83 10.44 50.26
C ALA A 170 3.38 11.84 49.85
N ALA A 171 2.40 12.36 50.59
CA ALA A 171 2.08 13.77 50.60
C ALA A 171 2.74 14.39 51.84
N LYS A 172 3.32 15.57 51.61
CA LYS A 172 3.72 16.63 52.57
C LYS A 172 5.14 16.53 53.13
N ASP A 173 5.99 17.44 52.66
CA ASP A 173 6.63 18.50 53.45
C ASP A 173 6.94 19.66 52.49
N ALA A 174 6.22 20.78 52.60
CA ALA A 174 6.57 21.95 53.40
C ALA A 174 7.61 22.87 52.71
N ALA A 175 7.07 23.91 52.07
CA ALA A 175 7.54 25.30 52.03
C ALA A 175 9.04 25.59 52.17
N THR A 176 9.62 26.14 51.09
CA THR A 176 10.54 27.28 51.21
C THR A 176 10.27 28.33 50.14
N LYS A 177 10.32 29.57 50.62
CA LYS A 177 9.89 30.85 50.08
C LYS A 177 11.13 31.57 49.53
N GLY A 178 11.01 32.18 48.35
CA GLY A 178 11.98 33.13 47.78
C GLY A 178 11.68 33.27 46.28
N LYS A 179 11.05 34.33 45.75
CA LYS A 179 11.24 35.79 45.88
C LYS A 179 12.60 36.30 45.39
N SER A 180 12.73 36.38 44.07
CA SER A 180 13.48 37.40 43.31
C SER A 180 12.98 37.33 41.85
N ALA A 181 12.15 38.23 41.32
CA ALA A 181 12.39 39.64 41.02
C ALA A 181 13.68 39.88 40.21
N SER A 182 13.52 39.92 38.88
CA SER A 182 14.42 40.51 37.87
C SER A 182 13.70 40.39 36.51
N ALA A 183 12.82 41.31 36.12
CA ALA A 183 13.10 42.61 35.52
C ALA A 183 13.90 42.57 34.19
N ALA A 184 13.23 43.12 33.17
CA ALA A 184 13.77 43.86 32.01
C ALA A 184 14.47 43.11 30.86
N GLY A 185 13.79 43.13 29.69
CA GLY A 185 14.16 44.10 28.64
C GLY A 185 14.82 43.57 27.35
N GLY A 186 14.26 43.99 26.20
CA GLY A 186 14.88 43.96 24.86
C GLY A 186 14.15 43.03 23.87
N LYS A 187 13.19 43.45 23.04
CA LYS A 187 13.18 44.47 21.96
C LYS A 187 14.21 44.16 20.84
N LYS A 188 13.71 43.58 19.73
CA LYS A 188 14.18 43.63 18.31
C LYS A 188 13.53 42.44 17.57
N GLU A 189 13.12 42.47 16.31
CA GLU A 189 13.08 43.45 15.23
C GLU A 189 12.12 42.82 14.20
N LYS A 190 11.01 43.47 13.85
CA LYS A 190 10.16 43.03 12.74
C LYS A 190 10.75 43.59 11.46
N GLY A 191 11.63 42.83 10.82
CA GLY A 191 12.06 43.09 9.44
C GLY A 191 10.92 42.75 8.47
N LYS A 192 10.16 43.78 8.05
CA LYS A 192 9.36 43.74 6.83
C LYS A 192 10.34 43.91 5.66
N GLY A 193 10.85 42.80 5.15
CA GLY A 193 11.60 42.77 3.90
C GLY A 193 10.61 42.71 2.73
N ASP A 194 10.53 43.80 1.98
CA ASP A 194 9.90 43.90 0.67
C ASP A 194 10.49 42.87 -0.30
N ILE A 195 9.75 41.79 -0.56
CA ILE A 195 10.08 40.75 -1.55
C ILE A 195 9.75 41.20 -3.00
N LYS A 196 9.39 42.47 -3.21
CA LYS A 196 9.07 43.02 -4.55
C LYS A 196 10.28 43.36 -5.42
N GLN A 197 11.50 42.99 -5.03
CA GLN A 197 12.71 43.22 -5.85
C GLN A 197 13.42 41.93 -6.33
N LEU A 198 12.81 40.75 -6.15
CA LEU A 198 13.36 39.47 -6.63
C LEU A 198 12.78 38.94 -7.95
N LEU A 199 11.80 39.63 -8.53
CA LEU A 199 11.29 39.32 -9.86
C LEU A 199 11.89 40.34 -10.83
N GLY A 200 13.09 40.02 -11.31
CA GLY A 200 13.67 40.62 -12.50
C GLY A 200 12.75 40.37 -13.70
N VAL A 201 11.76 41.24 -13.85
CA VAL A 201 11.02 41.43 -15.09
C VAL A 201 12.01 42.07 -16.07
N ALA A 202 12.76 41.22 -16.76
CA ALA A 202 13.38 41.59 -18.02
C ALA A 202 12.36 41.29 -19.12
N ASP A 203 11.83 42.37 -19.68
CA ASP A 203 11.27 42.43 -21.02
C ASP A 203 12.15 41.64 -22.01
N ALA A 204 11.56 40.68 -22.71
CA ALA A 204 12.08 40.18 -23.97
C ALA A 204 10.90 40.01 -24.92
N SER A 205 10.61 41.12 -25.59
CA SER A 205 9.85 41.22 -26.81
C SER A 205 10.54 40.49 -27.96
N VAL A 206 9.81 40.39 -29.08
CA VAL A 206 10.27 40.09 -30.44
C VAL A 206 10.18 38.62 -30.89
N ALA A 207 8.98 38.26 -31.36
CA ALA A 207 8.85 37.57 -32.65
C ALA A 207 9.20 38.56 -33.78
N PRO A 208 9.77 38.10 -34.92
CA PRO A 208 8.85 37.79 -36.02
C PRO A 208 9.29 36.69 -37.01
N ALA A 209 8.26 36.00 -37.52
CA ALA A 209 8.00 35.66 -38.93
C ALA A 209 8.74 34.48 -39.64
N PRO A 210 8.06 33.86 -40.64
CA PRO A 210 8.39 32.56 -41.21
C PRO A 210 9.17 32.64 -42.53
N SER A 211 9.70 31.51 -43.00
CA SER A 211 10.28 31.38 -44.34
C SER A 211 9.95 30.01 -44.94
N LEU A 212 9.09 30.07 -45.97
CA LEU A 212 8.92 29.22 -47.17
C LEU A 212 9.00 27.69 -47.03
#